data_AF-A0A6L4ZP43-F1
#
_entry.id   AF-A0A6L4ZP43-F1
#
_cell.length_a   1.000
_cell.length_b   1.000
_cell.length_c   1.000
_cell.angle_alpha   90.00
_cell.angle_beta   90.00
_cell.angle_gamma   90.00
#
_symmetry.space_group_name_H-M   'P 1'
#
loop_
_entity.id
_entity.type
_entity.pdbx_description
1 polymer ?
#
loop_
_entity_poly.entity_id
_entity_poly.type
_entity_poly.pdbx_seq_one_letter_code
_entity_poly.pdbx_strand_id
1 'polypeptide(L)'
;MAPESFEGKRVEQTDLWAVTVILYQLLSGQLPFSAENINALLTAIMTQEPKILPSAVPKKLQEFILRGLEKDPTKRFASVAEMKIELQNSLIEEVLNVPPTPSRITEPINPNPQTVANLGYGKPSLGGYNRNPITLGQQSVDVEHGNIKNPEIVLPEIQPLQEERKKAVQGQKYIMVGIIVVLVLVGISYGVYKNIIQKQENIESIEFPAKNETMEILKYWIESTSNVKKVSKREANQIRLTYGQVFKIHIIANESGYIYILGPGEKNLLTTF
;
A
#
# COMPACT_ATOMS: atom_id res chain seq x y z
N MET A 1 -1.75 -8.08 -5.45
CA MET A 1 -2.29 -9.03 -4.45
C MET A 1 -3.11 -8.26 -3.43
N ALA A 2 -4.11 -8.89 -2.83
CA ALA A 2 -4.90 -8.28 -1.76
C ALA A 2 -4.13 -8.32 -0.43
N PRO A 3 -4.37 -7.38 0.51
CA PRO A 3 -3.67 -7.33 1.80
C PRO A 3 -3.70 -8.65 2.59
N GLU A 4 -4.87 -9.29 2.67
CA GLU A 4 -5.07 -10.53 3.42
C GLU A 4 -4.29 -11.73 2.86
N SER A 5 -3.96 -11.69 1.56
CA SER A 5 -3.18 -12.75 0.92
C SER A 5 -1.75 -12.83 1.43
N PHE A 6 -1.20 -11.74 1.98
CA PHE A 6 0.13 -11.74 2.60
C PHE A 6 0.15 -12.47 3.94
N GLU A 7 -1.01 -12.63 4.59
CA GLU A 7 -1.19 -13.44 5.80
C GLU A 7 -1.58 -14.89 5.48
N GLY A 8 -1.54 -15.30 4.19
CA GLY A 8 -1.98 -16.62 3.75
C GLY A 8 -3.50 -16.82 3.75
N LYS A 9 -4.29 -15.75 3.95
CA LYS A 9 -5.75 -15.81 3.91
C LYS A 9 -6.24 -15.56 2.49
N ARG A 10 -7.15 -16.41 2.02
CA ARG A 10 -7.84 -16.23 0.73
C ARG A 10 -9.34 -16.38 0.96
N VAL A 11 -10.08 -15.35 0.58
CA VAL A 11 -11.54 -15.30 0.66
C VAL A 11 -12.09 -14.86 -0.70
N GLU A 12 -13.40 -14.96 -0.92
CA GLU A 12 -14.01 -14.54 -2.20
C GLU A 12 -13.72 -13.07 -2.52
N GLN A 13 -13.65 -12.21 -1.49
CA GLN A 13 -13.34 -10.79 -1.62
C GLN A 13 -11.88 -10.51 -2.04
N THR A 14 -10.99 -11.51 -2.01
CA THR A 14 -9.63 -11.40 -2.54
C THR A 14 -9.66 -11.27 -4.07
N ASP A 15 -10.55 -11.99 -4.75
CA ASP A 15 -10.70 -11.89 -6.20
C ASP A 15 -11.42 -10.59 -6.60
N LEU A 16 -12.36 -10.11 -5.77
CA LEU A 16 -13.01 -8.80 -5.97
C LEU A 16 -12.01 -7.63 -5.86
N TRP A 17 -11.03 -7.73 -4.96
CA TRP A 17 -9.91 -6.78 -4.92
C TRP A 17 -9.13 -6.79 -6.23
N ALA A 18 -8.77 -7.98 -6.74
CA ALA A 18 -8.01 -8.10 -7.97
C ALA A 18 -8.74 -7.50 -9.18
N VAL A 19 -10.05 -7.75 -9.29
CA VAL A 19 -10.91 -7.13 -10.31
C VAL A 19 -10.91 -5.61 -10.19
N THR A 20 -11.01 -5.08 -8.96
CA THR A 20 -10.98 -3.63 -8.72
C THR A 20 -9.64 -3.01 -9.10
N VAL A 21 -8.51 -3.67 -8.81
CA VAL A 21 -7.18 -3.22 -9.24
C VAL A 21 -7.06 -3.18 -10.77
N ILE A 22 -7.57 -4.19 -11.46
CA ILE A 22 -7.58 -4.22 -12.94
C ILE A 22 -8.43 -3.06 -13.47
N LEU A 23 -9.63 -2.85 -12.93
CA LEU A 23 -10.49 -1.75 -13.36
C LEU A 23 -9.83 -0.38 -13.12
N TYR A 24 -9.22 -0.18 -11.94
CA TYR A 24 -8.43 1.02 -11.64
C TYR A 24 -7.36 1.26 -12.73
N GLN A 25 -6.64 0.21 -13.11
CA GLN A 25 -5.56 0.30 -14.10
C GLN A 25 -6.10 0.59 -15.50
N LEU A 26 -7.24 0.02 -15.88
CA LEU A 26 -7.89 0.32 -17.15
C LEU A 26 -8.35 1.78 -17.24
N LEU A 27 -8.81 2.35 -16.11
CA LEU A 27 -9.29 3.74 -16.06
C LEU A 27 -8.16 4.77 -15.99
N SER A 28 -7.05 4.46 -15.31
CA SER A 28 -5.97 5.41 -15.05
C SER A 28 -4.70 5.17 -15.87
N GLY A 29 -4.55 3.99 -16.48
CA GLY A 29 -3.30 3.52 -17.08
C GLY A 29 -2.19 3.18 -16.06
N GLN A 30 -2.46 3.29 -14.75
CA GLN A 30 -1.47 3.10 -13.69
C GLN A 30 -1.99 2.12 -12.63
N LEU A 31 -1.09 1.56 -11.82
CA LEU A 31 -1.48 0.75 -10.67
C LEU A 31 -1.91 1.64 -9.50
N PRO A 32 -2.88 1.20 -8.68
CA PRO A 32 -3.35 1.97 -7.52
C PRO A 32 -2.27 2.16 -6.45
N PHE A 33 -1.34 1.19 -6.36
CA PHE A 33 -0.21 1.19 -5.44
C PHE A 33 1.07 0.94 -6.24
N SER A 34 2.13 1.70 -5.94
CA SER A 34 3.46 1.53 -6.55
C SER A 34 4.53 1.94 -5.56
N ALA A 35 5.64 1.22 -5.52
CA ALA A 35 6.80 1.58 -4.70
C ALA A 35 8.10 1.12 -5.36
N GLU A 36 9.23 1.61 -4.85
CA GLU A 36 10.57 1.34 -5.41
C GLU A 36 11.05 -0.09 -5.16
N ASN A 37 10.52 -0.76 -4.14
CA ASN A 37 10.87 -2.13 -3.82
C ASN A 37 9.66 -2.91 -3.27
N ILE A 38 9.80 -4.24 -3.21
CA ILE A 38 8.72 -5.15 -2.83
C ILE A 38 8.22 -4.86 -1.42
N ASN A 39 9.10 -4.67 -0.44
CA ASN A 39 8.68 -4.42 0.95
C ASN A 39 7.87 -3.12 1.07
N ALA A 40 8.33 -2.06 0.41
CA ALA A 40 7.60 -0.80 0.36
C ALA A 40 6.25 -0.93 -0.37
N LEU A 41 6.16 -1.77 -1.39
CA LEU A 41 4.90 -2.06 -2.09
C LEU A 41 3.92 -2.80 -1.18
N LEU A 42 4.40 -3.79 -0.41
CA LEU A 42 3.58 -4.50 0.58
C LEU A 42 3.03 -3.55 1.63
N THR A 43 3.90 -2.70 2.18
CA THR A 43 3.47 -1.64 3.12
C THR A 43 2.44 -0.72 2.47
N ALA A 44 2.66 -0.26 1.24
CA ALA A 44 1.70 0.59 0.55
C ALA A 44 0.34 -0.10 0.35
N ILE A 45 0.34 -1.37 -0.04
CA ILE A 45 -0.90 -2.14 -0.18
C ILE A 45 -1.61 -2.30 1.17
N MET A 46 -0.89 -2.41 2.28
CA MET A 46 -1.49 -2.57 3.62
C MET A 46 -1.98 -1.26 4.25
N THR A 47 -1.28 -0.13 4.04
CA THR A 47 -1.49 1.08 4.86
C THR A 47 -1.86 2.33 4.07
N GLN A 48 -1.55 2.40 2.77
CA GLN A 48 -1.78 3.62 1.98
C GLN A 48 -3.11 3.56 1.25
N GLU A 49 -3.67 4.74 1.00
CA GLU A 49 -4.79 4.92 0.08
C GLU A 49 -4.33 4.78 -1.38
N PRO A 50 -5.20 4.32 -2.28
CA PRO A 50 -4.87 4.24 -3.70
C PRO A 50 -4.64 5.64 -4.27
N LYS A 51 -3.78 5.74 -5.30
CA LYS A 51 -3.56 7.01 -6.00
C LYS A 51 -4.87 7.58 -6.55
N ILE A 52 -4.98 8.90 -6.52
CA ILE A 52 -6.15 9.64 -7.00
C ILE A 52 -6.39 9.34 -8.50
N LEU A 53 -7.64 9.02 -8.84
CA LEU A 53 -8.06 8.79 -10.22
C LEU A 53 -8.18 10.11 -11.00
N PRO A 54 -8.03 10.10 -12.34
CA PRO A 54 -8.26 11.29 -13.16
C PRO A 54 -9.65 11.89 -12.92
N SER A 55 -9.77 13.22 -12.98
CA SER A 55 -11.07 13.91 -12.81
C SER A 55 -12.11 13.56 -13.86
N ALA A 56 -11.68 12.99 -14.99
CA ALA A 56 -12.56 12.45 -16.02
C ALA A 56 -13.32 11.18 -15.57
N VAL A 57 -12.86 10.49 -14.52
CA VAL A 57 -13.56 9.33 -13.97
C VAL A 57 -14.73 9.82 -13.11
N PRO A 58 -15.98 9.39 -13.36
CA PRO A 58 -17.14 9.82 -12.59
C PRO A 58 -16.99 9.55 -11.09
N LYS A 59 -17.47 10.49 -10.25
CA LYS A 59 -17.32 10.41 -8.79
C LYS A 59 -17.85 9.09 -8.21
N LYS A 60 -19.00 8.61 -8.67
CA LYS A 60 -19.58 7.34 -8.25
C LYS A 60 -18.68 6.14 -8.58
N LEU A 61 -18.03 6.17 -9.73
CA LEU A 61 -17.07 5.13 -10.11
C LEU A 61 -15.79 5.22 -9.25
N GLN A 62 -15.36 6.42 -8.86
CA GLN A 62 -14.27 6.57 -7.88
C GLN A 62 -14.66 5.99 -6.51
N GLU A 63 -15.87 6.28 -6.01
CA GLU A 63 -16.42 5.70 -4.77
C GLU A 63 -16.47 4.17 -4.83
N PHE A 64 -16.93 3.61 -5.96
CA PHE A 64 -16.93 2.17 -6.22
C PHE A 64 -15.53 1.57 -6.11
N ILE A 65 -14.54 2.19 -6.76
CA ILE A 65 -13.14 1.74 -6.74
C ILE A 65 -12.57 1.81 -5.32
N LEU A 66 -12.83 2.88 -4.57
CA LEU A 66 -12.38 3.02 -3.19
C LEU A 66 -12.94 1.90 -2.31
N ARG A 67 -14.23 1.57 -2.45
CA ARG A 67 -14.85 0.45 -1.71
C ARG A 67 -14.23 -0.91 -2.09
N GLY A 68 -13.96 -1.15 -3.37
CA GLY A 68 -13.32 -2.39 -3.83
C GLY A 68 -11.86 -2.52 -3.38
N LEU A 69 -11.19 -1.39 -3.11
CA LEU A 69 -9.82 -1.31 -2.59
C LEU A 69 -9.74 -1.06 -1.07
N GLU A 70 -10.82 -1.32 -0.35
CA GLU A 70 -10.83 -1.29 1.11
C GLU A 70 -9.94 -2.39 1.69
N LYS A 71 -9.15 -2.09 2.73
CA LYS A 71 -8.15 -3.05 3.23
C LYS A 71 -8.81 -4.24 3.92
N ASP A 72 -9.86 -3.95 4.68
CA ASP A 72 -10.69 -4.96 5.32
C ASP A 72 -11.60 -5.65 4.30
N PRO A 73 -11.44 -6.97 4.04
CA PRO A 73 -12.26 -7.68 3.07
C PRO A 73 -13.75 -7.68 3.41
N THR A 74 -14.13 -7.53 4.69
CA THR A 74 -15.55 -7.51 5.12
C THR A 74 -16.28 -6.22 4.75
N LYS A 75 -15.53 -5.14 4.47
CA LYS A 75 -16.06 -3.83 4.06
C LYS A 75 -16.12 -3.66 2.55
N ARG A 76 -15.56 -4.61 1.79
CA ARG A 76 -15.66 -4.64 0.32
C ARG A 76 -17.07 -5.08 -0.10
N PHE A 77 -17.21 -5.41 -1.37
CA PHE A 77 -18.40 -6.12 -1.86
C PHE A 77 -18.43 -7.53 -1.28
N ALA A 78 -19.60 -7.97 -0.81
CA ALA A 78 -19.80 -9.30 -0.26
C ALA A 78 -19.78 -10.39 -1.34
N SER A 79 -20.12 -10.04 -2.59
CA SER A 79 -20.14 -10.97 -3.72
C SER A 79 -19.90 -10.27 -5.06
N VAL A 80 -19.59 -11.06 -6.09
CA VAL A 80 -19.54 -10.60 -7.49
C VAL A 80 -20.89 -10.01 -7.94
N ALA A 81 -22.01 -10.58 -7.47
CA ALA A 81 -23.35 -10.10 -7.80
C ALA A 81 -23.60 -8.68 -7.26
N GLU A 82 -23.21 -8.42 -6.01
CA GLU A 82 -23.29 -7.08 -5.41
C GLU A 82 -22.38 -6.10 -6.16
N MET A 83 -21.12 -6.50 -6.43
CA MET A 83 -20.17 -5.69 -7.17
C MET A 83 -20.70 -5.29 -8.56
N LYS A 84 -21.34 -6.23 -9.27
CA LYS A 84 -21.93 -5.97 -10.59
C LYS A 84 -23.06 -4.93 -10.51
N ILE A 85 -23.97 -5.07 -9.55
CA ILE A 85 -25.09 -4.15 -9.37
C ILE A 85 -24.56 -2.74 -9.06
N GLU A 86 -23.61 -2.62 -8.13
CA GLU A 86 -23.05 -1.32 -7.77
C GLU A 86 -22.28 -0.67 -8.93
N LEU A 87 -21.53 -1.46 -9.70
CA LEU A 87 -20.87 -0.96 -10.90
C LEU A 87 -21.88 -0.43 -11.92
N GLN A 88 -22.98 -1.13 -12.16
CA GLN A 88 -24.04 -0.66 -13.06
C GLN A 88 -24.65 0.66 -12.56
N ASN A 89 -24.97 0.76 -11.26
CA ASN A 89 -25.51 1.98 -10.67
C ASN A 89 -24.53 3.16 -10.81
N SER A 90 -23.23 2.91 -10.65
CA SER A 90 -22.19 3.94 -10.78
C SER A 90 -22.09 4.54 -12.19
N LEU A 91 -22.56 3.81 -13.22
CA LEU A 91 -22.58 4.24 -14.62
C LEU A 91 -23.90 4.92 -15.01
N ILE A 92 -25.02 4.60 -14.34
CA ILE A 92 -26.36 5.10 -14.70
C ILE A 92 -26.54 6.57 -14.26
N GLU A 93 -25.97 7.00 -13.13
CA GLU A 93 -26.11 8.39 -12.68
C GLU A 93 -25.41 9.42 -13.59
N GLU A 94 -24.54 8.97 -14.50
CA GLU A 94 -23.98 9.83 -15.55
C GLU A 94 -25.05 10.29 -16.56
N VAL A 95 -26.07 9.46 -16.81
CA VAL A 95 -27.14 9.76 -17.78
C VAL A 95 -28.13 10.80 -17.23
N LEU A 96 -28.30 10.88 -15.90
CA LEU A 96 -29.26 11.79 -15.26
C LEU A 96 -28.66 13.16 -14.91
N ASN A 97 -27.33 13.29 -14.90
CA ASN A 97 -26.62 14.55 -14.57
C ASN A 97 -26.11 15.31 -15.80
N VAL A 98 -26.50 14.91 -17.02
CA VAL A 98 -26.32 15.76 -18.20
C VAL A 98 -27.31 16.92 -18.09
N PRO A 99 -26.87 18.18 -17.86
CA PRO A 99 -27.80 19.31 -17.93
C PRO A 99 -28.45 19.31 -19.30
N PRO A 100 -29.77 19.59 -19.42
CA PRO A 100 -30.40 19.71 -20.73
C PRO A 100 -29.56 20.70 -21.52
N THR A 101 -28.94 20.23 -22.60
CA THR A 101 -28.20 21.11 -23.50
C THR A 101 -29.20 22.16 -23.94
N PRO A 102 -29.03 23.45 -23.60
CA PRO A 102 -29.93 24.45 -24.11
C PRO A 102 -29.79 24.37 -25.63
N SER A 103 -30.87 23.95 -26.29
CA SER A 103 -31.01 24.02 -27.74
C SER A 103 -30.60 25.43 -28.13
N ARG A 104 -29.43 25.55 -28.75
CA ARG A 104 -28.89 26.83 -29.19
C ARG A 104 -29.84 27.34 -30.27
N ILE A 105 -30.84 28.11 -29.87
CA ILE A 105 -31.56 29.01 -30.76
C ILE A 105 -30.44 29.89 -31.32
N THR A 106 -30.18 29.75 -32.60
CA THR A 106 -29.26 30.60 -33.35
C THR A 106 -29.82 32.01 -33.34
N GLU A 107 -29.50 32.79 -32.30
CA GLU A 107 -29.63 34.24 -32.40
C GLU A 107 -28.69 34.74 -33.50
N PRO A 108 -29.16 35.60 -34.42
CA PRO A 108 -28.34 36.12 -35.51
C PRO A 108 -27.19 36.95 -34.94
N ILE A 109 -25.98 36.61 -35.39
CA ILE A 109 -24.73 37.28 -35.05
C ILE A 109 -24.80 38.74 -35.51
N ASN A 110 -24.85 39.68 -34.56
CA ASN A 110 -24.65 41.10 -34.83
C ASN A 110 -23.15 41.44 -34.72
N PRO A 111 -22.46 41.83 -35.81
CA PRO A 111 -21.05 42.16 -35.76
C PRO A 111 -20.87 43.62 -35.34
N ASN A 112 -20.61 43.88 -34.05
CA ASN A 112 -20.03 45.16 -33.64
C ASN A 112 -18.56 44.95 -33.23
N PRO A 113 -17.57 45.54 -33.93
CA PRO A 113 -16.17 45.27 -33.69
C PRO A 113 -15.56 46.27 -32.69
N GLN A 114 -15.77 46.08 -31.38
CA GLN A 114 -14.97 46.79 -30.35
C GLN A 114 -14.76 45.95 -29.08
N THR A 115 -14.01 44.85 -29.15
CA THR A 115 -13.42 44.21 -27.95
C THR A 115 -12.09 43.52 -28.24
N VAL A 116 -11.13 44.24 -28.84
CA VAL A 116 -9.73 43.78 -28.91
C VAL A 116 -8.78 44.92 -28.55
N ALA A 117 -8.78 45.29 -27.26
CA ALA A 117 -7.70 46.09 -26.68
C ALA A 117 -7.71 45.88 -25.17
N ASN A 118 -7.03 44.84 -24.68
CA ASN A 118 -6.40 44.79 -23.35
C ASN A 118 -5.63 43.47 -23.16
N LEU A 119 -4.44 43.39 -23.74
CA LEU A 119 -3.38 42.47 -23.33
C LEU A 119 -2.19 43.33 -22.92
N GLY A 120 -2.17 43.73 -21.65
CA GLY A 120 -1.10 44.52 -21.02
C GLY A 120 -0.29 43.66 -20.06
N TYR A 121 1.01 43.54 -20.33
CA TYR A 121 2.01 42.85 -19.52
C TYR A 121 2.23 43.58 -18.17
N GLY A 122 2.01 42.87 -17.04
CA GLY A 122 2.31 43.34 -15.68
C GLY A 122 3.62 42.76 -15.13
N LYS A 123 4.50 43.64 -14.63
CA LYS A 123 5.82 43.35 -14.02
C LYS A 123 5.70 42.87 -12.56
N PRO A 124 6.68 42.14 -12.00
CA PRO A 124 6.69 41.71 -10.59
C PRO A 124 7.24 42.78 -9.64
N SER A 125 6.57 42.98 -8.50
CA SER A 125 6.97 43.85 -7.39
C SER A 125 7.76 43.09 -6.31
N LEU A 126 9.01 43.52 -6.07
CA LEU A 126 9.85 43.16 -4.93
C LEU A 126 9.60 44.11 -3.74
N GLY A 127 9.51 43.57 -2.52
CA GLY A 127 9.60 44.31 -1.25
C GLY A 127 9.29 43.37 -0.07
N GLY A 128 9.92 43.41 1.10
CA GLY A 128 11.03 44.20 1.63
C GLY A 128 11.48 43.54 2.95
N TYR A 129 12.76 43.69 3.29
CA TYR A 129 13.39 43.16 4.52
C TYR A 129 13.04 44.04 5.74
N ASN A 130 12.68 43.41 6.86
CA ASN A 130 12.50 44.07 8.15
C ASN A 130 13.76 43.90 9.02
N ARG A 131 14.37 45.01 9.46
CA ARG A 131 15.53 45.05 10.40
C ARG A 131 15.07 45.64 11.72
N ASN A 132 15.29 44.92 12.83
CA ASN A 132 15.26 45.50 14.17
C ASN A 132 16.68 45.98 14.56
N PRO A 133 16.85 47.15 15.22
CA PRO A 133 18.15 47.66 15.63
C PRO A 133 18.66 47.06 16.95
N ILE A 134 19.99 47.08 17.06
CA ILE A 134 20.86 46.59 18.14
C ILE A 134 21.00 47.67 19.22
N THR A 135 20.93 47.30 20.51
CA THR A 135 21.29 48.18 21.64
C THR A 135 22.57 47.65 22.31
N LEU A 136 23.68 48.37 22.18
CA LEU A 136 24.90 48.19 22.98
C LEU A 136 24.75 48.98 24.29
N GLY A 137 24.78 48.28 25.42
CA GLY A 137 25.00 48.88 26.74
C GLY A 137 26.48 48.81 27.13
N GLN A 138 27.16 49.95 27.12
CA GLN A 138 28.43 50.15 27.82
C GLN A 138 28.14 50.49 29.28
N GLN A 139 28.82 49.83 30.21
CA GLN A 139 28.92 50.34 31.58
C GLN A 139 30.37 50.18 32.07
N SER A 140 30.88 51.32 32.53
CA SER A 140 32.27 51.65 32.81
C SER A 140 32.80 51.04 34.10
N VAL A 141 34.12 50.84 34.10
CA VAL A 141 34.96 50.36 35.19
C VAL A 141 35.32 51.53 36.09
N ASP A 142 35.09 51.39 37.40
CA ASP A 142 35.71 52.24 38.43
C ASP A 142 36.72 51.40 39.24
N VAL A 143 37.92 51.97 39.37
CA VAL A 143 39.10 51.39 40.04
C VAL A 143 39.19 51.97 41.46
N GLU A 144 39.22 51.12 42.48
CA GLU A 144 39.54 51.53 43.84
C GLU A 144 40.86 50.88 44.32
N HIS A 145 41.78 51.75 44.78
CA HIS A 145 43.09 51.40 45.31
C HIS A 145 42.98 51.12 46.82
N GLY A 146 43.38 49.93 47.26
CA GLY A 146 43.32 49.53 48.67
C GLY A 146 44.47 48.64 49.12
N ASN A 147 45.56 49.27 49.53
CA ASN A 147 46.49 48.95 50.63
C ASN A 147 46.94 47.48 50.84
N ILE A 148 48.22 47.22 50.54
CA ILE A 148 48.94 45.98 50.86
C ILE A 148 49.27 45.98 52.36
N LYS A 149 48.58 45.16 53.15
CA LYS A 149 49.09 44.64 54.42
C LYS A 149 49.22 43.14 54.28
N ASN A 150 50.44 42.66 54.49
CA ASN A 150 50.81 41.25 54.45
C ASN A 150 50.47 40.62 55.82
N PRO A 151 49.52 39.67 55.94
CA PRO A 151 49.34 38.91 57.16
C PRO A 151 49.85 37.47 56.94
N GLU A 152 50.93 37.15 57.63
CA GLU A 152 51.28 35.86 58.23
C GLU A 152 50.83 34.57 57.52
N ILE A 153 51.82 33.83 56.99
CA ILE A 153 51.64 32.49 56.46
C ILE A 153 51.22 31.55 57.60
N VAL A 154 49.92 31.30 57.73
CA VAL A 154 49.38 30.20 58.52
C VAL A 154 49.36 28.95 57.64
N LEU A 155 50.16 27.95 58.00
CA LEU A 155 50.14 26.65 57.33
C LEU A 155 48.74 26.02 57.50
N PRO A 156 48.07 25.58 56.42
CA PRO A 156 46.77 24.95 56.55
C PRO A 156 46.91 23.61 57.29
N GLU A 157 46.10 23.45 58.33
CA GLU A 157 45.89 22.19 59.03
C GLU A 157 45.33 21.15 58.04
N ILE A 158 46.02 20.01 57.92
CA ILE A 158 45.65 18.94 56.99
C ILE A 158 44.37 18.28 57.51
N GLN A 159 43.24 18.59 56.88
CA GLN A 159 41.98 17.88 57.11
C GLN A 159 42.10 16.42 56.61
N PRO A 160 41.56 15.41 57.32
CA PRO A 160 41.75 14.01 56.98
C PRO A 160 41.01 13.63 55.67
N LEU A 161 41.72 12.95 54.76
CA LEU A 161 41.30 12.38 53.46
C LEU A 161 40.15 11.34 53.51
N GLN A 162 39.32 11.33 54.56
CA GLN A 162 38.33 10.27 54.80
C GLN A 162 36.93 10.57 54.26
N GLU A 163 36.62 11.80 53.86
CA GLU A 163 35.29 12.16 53.36
C GLU A 163 35.06 11.86 51.88
N GLU A 164 36.09 11.89 51.03
CA GLU A 164 35.91 11.59 49.59
C GLU A 164 35.60 10.11 49.31
N ARG A 165 36.13 9.17 50.10
CA ARG A 165 35.85 7.74 49.91
C ARG A 165 34.39 7.37 50.20
N LYS A 166 33.66 8.13 51.02
CA LYS A 166 32.26 7.83 51.36
C LYS A 166 31.29 8.19 50.22
N LYS A 167 31.60 9.19 49.40
CA LYS A 167 30.78 9.56 48.23
C LYS A 167 30.96 8.61 47.05
N ALA A 168 32.16 8.03 46.88
CA ALA A 168 32.45 7.06 45.82
C ALA A 168 31.72 5.71 46.00
N VAL A 169 31.49 5.27 47.25
CA VAL A 169 30.76 4.01 47.54
C VAL A 169 29.24 4.19 47.39
N GLN A 170 28.71 5.41 47.61
CA GLN A 170 27.29 5.70 47.47
C GLN A 170 26.83 5.68 45.99
N GLY A 171 27.64 6.24 45.08
CA GLY A 171 27.37 6.19 43.63
C GLY A 171 27.45 4.78 43.04
N GLN A 172 28.27 3.90 43.63
CA GLN A 172 28.46 2.52 43.19
C GLN A 172 27.19 1.65 43.37
N LYS A 173 26.38 1.93 44.41
CA LYS A 173 25.11 1.23 44.65
C LYS A 173 24.09 1.51 43.54
N TYR A 174 24.00 2.75 43.05
CA TYR A 174 23.09 3.10 41.97
C TYR A 174 23.52 2.56 40.61
N ILE A 175 24.84 2.45 40.37
CA ILE A 175 25.36 1.79 39.17
C ILE A 175 25.00 0.30 39.16
N MET A 176 25.14 -0.39 40.31
CA MET A 176 24.72 -1.79 40.46
C MET A 176 23.22 -1.98 40.24
N VAL A 177 22.39 -1.11 40.83
CA VAL A 177 20.93 -1.14 40.60
C VAL A 177 20.61 -0.87 39.12
N GLY A 178 21.30 0.06 38.47
CA GLY A 178 21.15 0.34 37.05
C GLY A 178 21.50 -0.87 36.16
N ILE A 179 22.60 -1.57 36.46
CA ILE A 179 22.98 -2.79 35.74
C ILE A 179 21.92 -3.89 35.92
N ILE A 180 21.40 -4.07 37.13
CA ILE A 180 20.33 -5.05 37.41
C ILE A 180 19.07 -4.71 36.60
N VAL A 181 18.66 -3.44 36.55
CA VAL A 181 17.50 -3.01 35.76
C VAL A 181 17.72 -3.26 34.27
N VAL A 182 18.91 -2.97 33.74
CA VAL A 182 19.24 -3.25 32.32
C VAL A 182 19.20 -4.75 32.04
N LEU A 183 19.75 -5.60 32.92
CA LEU A 183 19.71 -7.05 32.77
C LEU A 183 18.27 -7.60 32.82
N VAL A 184 17.42 -7.05 33.69
CA VAL A 184 16.00 -7.40 33.74
C VAL A 184 15.28 -6.99 32.45
N LEU A 185 15.54 -5.79 31.93
CA LEU A 185 14.96 -5.32 30.67
C LEU A 185 15.40 -6.17 29.48
N VAL A 186 16.69 -6.56 29.43
CA VAL A 186 17.21 -7.47 28.40
C VAL A 186 16.58 -8.86 28.53
N GLY A 187 16.41 -9.37 29.75
CA GLY A 187 15.76 -10.66 30.01
C GLY A 187 14.28 -10.67 29.61
N ILE A 188 13.53 -9.61 29.93
CA ILE A 188 12.13 -9.44 29.50
C ILE A 188 12.06 -9.33 27.98
N SER A 189 12.93 -8.53 27.36
CA SER A 189 12.98 -8.37 25.91
C SER A 189 13.30 -9.70 25.21
N TYR A 190 14.25 -10.48 25.76
CA TYR A 190 14.59 -11.81 25.27
C TYR A 190 13.44 -12.81 25.46
N GLY A 191 12.72 -12.75 26.59
CA GLY A 191 11.53 -13.56 26.84
C GLY A 191 10.40 -13.27 25.86
N VAL A 192 10.14 -11.99 25.56
CA VAL A 192 9.16 -11.56 24.55
C VAL A 192 9.60 -12.02 23.15
N TYR A 193 10.88 -11.81 22.80
CA TYR A 193 11.45 -12.26 21.53
C TYR A 193 11.30 -13.78 21.35
N LYS A 194 11.66 -14.57 22.36
CA LYS A 194 11.51 -16.02 22.34
C LYS A 194 10.06 -16.45 22.25
N ASN A 195 9.14 -15.78 22.95
CA ASN A 195 7.71 -16.09 22.90
C ASN A 195 7.11 -15.82 21.50
N ILE A 196 7.56 -14.77 20.81
CA ILE A 196 7.14 -14.46 19.43
C ILE A 196 7.67 -15.51 18.44
N ILE A 197 8.95 -15.91 18.55
CA ILE A 197 9.56 -16.96 17.72
C ILE A 197 8.93 -18.34 18.00
N GLN A 198 8.65 -18.67 19.26
CA GLN A 198 7.99 -19.93 19.63
C GLN A 198 6.55 -19.99 19.10
N LYS A 199 5.88 -18.84 18.95
CA LYS A 199 4.57 -18.74 18.29
C LYS A 199 4.68 -18.94 16.76
N GLN A 200 5.86 -18.74 16.16
CA GLN A 200 6.15 -19.06 14.76
C GLN A 200 6.49 -20.55 14.56
N GLU A 201 7.22 -21.20 15.48
CA GLU A 201 7.48 -22.65 15.40
C GLU A 201 6.19 -23.49 15.57
N ASN A 202 5.18 -22.97 16.28
CA ASN A 202 3.87 -23.62 16.41
C ASN A 202 2.96 -23.42 15.19
N ILE A 203 3.42 -22.71 14.15
CA ILE A 203 2.77 -22.61 12.84
C ILE A 203 3.42 -23.60 11.84
N GLU A 204 4.56 -24.22 12.19
CA GLU A 204 5.24 -25.23 11.36
C GLU A 204 4.79 -26.69 11.61
N SER A 205 3.80 -26.93 12.46
CA SER A 205 3.11 -28.22 12.51
C SER A 205 1.67 -28.11 12.01
N ILE A 206 1.49 -27.62 10.78
CA ILE A 206 0.49 -28.27 9.92
C ILE A 206 1.11 -29.63 9.60
N GLU A 207 0.80 -30.61 10.44
CA GLU A 207 1.04 -32.01 10.16
C GLU A 207 0.22 -32.33 8.91
N PHE A 208 0.83 -32.17 7.73
CA PHE A 208 0.29 -32.74 6.51
C PHE A 208 0.24 -34.25 6.76
N PRO A 209 -0.95 -34.88 6.81
CA PRO A 209 -1.01 -36.30 6.99
C PRO A 209 -0.15 -36.92 5.88
N ALA A 210 0.87 -37.67 6.28
CA ALA A 210 1.72 -38.44 5.40
C ALA A 210 0.89 -39.57 4.79
N LYS A 211 0.06 -39.19 3.82
CA LYS A 211 -0.55 -40.07 2.83
C LYS A 211 -0.74 -39.21 1.60
N ASN A 212 0.32 -39.08 0.82
CA ASN A 212 0.24 -38.64 -0.57
C ASN A 212 -0.51 -39.72 -1.35
N GLU A 213 -1.80 -39.87 -1.10
CA GLU A 213 -2.70 -40.32 -2.13
C GLU A 213 -2.78 -39.16 -3.10
N THR A 214 -2.11 -39.29 -4.25
CA THR A 214 -2.37 -38.44 -5.40
C THR A 214 -3.87 -38.50 -5.67
N MET A 215 -4.59 -37.48 -5.20
CA MET A 215 -6.01 -37.38 -5.42
C MET A 215 -6.21 -36.92 -6.85
N GLU A 216 -6.75 -37.81 -7.67
CA GLU A 216 -7.11 -37.48 -9.03
C GLU A 216 -8.35 -36.57 -9.02
N ILE A 217 -8.13 -35.27 -9.18
CA ILE A 217 -9.19 -34.26 -9.13
C ILE A 217 -9.93 -34.12 -10.47
N LEU A 218 -9.27 -34.45 -11.58
CA LEU A 218 -9.79 -34.22 -12.93
C LEU A 218 -9.17 -35.19 -13.95
N LYS A 219 -10.02 -35.81 -14.78
CA LYS A 219 -9.62 -36.46 -16.03
C LYS A 219 -10.15 -35.62 -17.19
N TYR A 220 -9.32 -35.42 -18.21
CA TYR A 220 -9.78 -34.83 -19.46
C TYR A 220 -9.12 -35.50 -20.67
N TRP A 221 -9.80 -35.47 -21.80
CA TRP A 221 -9.22 -35.83 -23.09
C TRP A 221 -9.95 -35.10 -24.22
N ILE A 222 -9.26 -34.96 -25.36
CA ILE A 222 -9.79 -34.30 -26.54
C ILE A 222 -9.93 -35.34 -27.66
N GLU A 223 -11.11 -35.42 -28.23
CA GLU A 223 -11.36 -36.19 -29.45
C GLU A 223 -11.43 -35.21 -30.62
N SER A 224 -10.60 -35.43 -31.63
CA SER A 224 -10.66 -34.64 -32.87
C SER A 224 -11.20 -35.47 -34.01
N THR A 225 -12.16 -34.93 -34.76
CA THR A 225 -12.70 -35.60 -35.95
C THR A 225 -11.81 -35.31 -37.14
N SER A 226 -10.65 -35.96 -37.24
CA SER A 226 -9.91 -35.98 -38.50
C SER A 226 -10.64 -36.85 -39.51
N ASN A 227 -10.89 -36.35 -40.72
CA ASN A 227 -11.47 -37.10 -41.84
C ASN A 227 -10.55 -38.25 -42.34
N VAL A 228 -9.45 -38.51 -41.65
CA VAL A 228 -8.47 -39.56 -41.94
C VAL A 228 -8.51 -40.56 -40.77
N LYS A 229 -8.97 -41.78 -41.08
CA LYS A 229 -8.99 -43.03 -40.29
C LYS A 229 -8.72 -42.91 -38.78
N LYS A 230 -9.77 -43.20 -38.00
CA LYS A 230 -9.81 -43.55 -36.56
C LYS A 230 -8.45 -43.97 -35.97
N VAL A 231 -7.77 -43.03 -35.31
CA VAL A 231 -6.87 -43.33 -34.19
C VAL A 231 -7.06 -42.22 -33.17
N SER A 232 -7.81 -42.48 -32.11
CA SER A 232 -7.83 -41.62 -30.92
C SER A 232 -6.47 -41.74 -30.25
N LYS A 233 -5.60 -40.74 -30.47
CA LYS A 233 -4.28 -40.69 -29.86
C LYS A 233 -4.39 -39.96 -28.52
N ARG A 234 -3.94 -40.60 -27.43
CA ARG A 234 -3.71 -39.90 -26.16
C ARG A 234 -2.42 -39.09 -26.31
N GLU A 235 -2.56 -37.78 -26.42
CA GLU A 235 -1.47 -36.82 -26.55
C GLU A 235 -1.44 -35.97 -25.27
N ALA A 236 -0.31 -35.98 -24.56
CA ALA A 236 -0.08 -35.13 -23.39
C ALA A 236 0.61 -33.80 -23.75
N ASN A 237 0.92 -33.59 -25.03
CA ASN A 237 1.63 -32.42 -25.56
C ASN A 237 0.70 -31.53 -26.41
N GLN A 238 1.23 -30.40 -26.90
CA GLN A 238 0.50 -29.48 -27.77
C GLN A 238 -0.10 -30.19 -28.99
N ILE A 239 -1.43 -30.22 -29.07
CA ILE A 239 -2.17 -30.76 -30.20
C ILE A 239 -2.36 -29.64 -31.23
N ARG A 240 -1.80 -29.80 -32.43
CA ARG A 240 -2.07 -28.87 -33.54
C ARG A 240 -3.44 -29.19 -34.14
N LEU A 241 -4.34 -28.21 -34.09
CA LEU A 241 -5.63 -28.27 -34.78
C LEU A 241 -5.54 -27.50 -36.10
N THR A 242 -6.18 -28.03 -37.13
CA THR A 242 -6.33 -27.37 -38.44
C THR A 242 -7.54 -26.44 -38.40
N TYR A 243 -7.50 -25.33 -39.14
CA TYR A 243 -8.65 -24.45 -39.30
C TYR A 243 -9.90 -25.22 -39.77
N GLY A 244 -11.03 -25.04 -39.10
CA GLY A 244 -12.29 -25.74 -39.38
C GLY A 244 -12.39 -27.16 -38.78
N GLN A 245 -11.37 -27.63 -38.06
CA GLN A 245 -11.40 -28.94 -37.41
C GLN A 245 -12.27 -28.91 -36.15
N VAL A 246 -13.31 -29.75 -36.12
CA VAL A 246 -14.17 -29.92 -34.95
C VAL A 246 -13.49 -30.86 -33.96
N PHE A 247 -13.59 -30.53 -32.68
CA PHE A 247 -13.14 -31.39 -31.58
C PHE A 247 -14.20 -31.44 -30.48
N LYS A 248 -14.12 -32.48 -29.66
CA LYS A 248 -14.91 -32.64 -28.43
C LYS A 248 -13.95 -32.72 -27.25
N ILE A 249 -14.24 -31.96 -26.20
CA ILE A 249 -13.54 -32.08 -24.92
C ILE A 249 -14.41 -32.92 -24.01
N HIS A 250 -13.80 -33.95 -23.42
CA HIS A 250 -14.42 -34.76 -22.37
C HIS A 250 -13.74 -34.44 -21.06
N ILE A 251 -14.54 -34.22 -20.01
CA ILE A 251 -14.07 -33.83 -18.69
C ILE A 251 -14.84 -34.62 -17.64
N ILE A 252 -14.12 -35.25 -16.72
CA ILE A 252 -14.66 -35.93 -15.54
C ILE A 252 -13.99 -35.31 -14.32
N ALA A 253 -14.75 -34.55 -13.55
CA ALA A 253 -14.30 -33.96 -12.29
C ALA A 253 -14.77 -34.80 -11.11
N ASN A 254 -13.86 -35.06 -10.16
CA ASN A 254 -14.19 -35.78 -8.93
C ASN A 254 -14.58 -34.83 -7.78
N GLU A 255 -14.46 -33.51 -8.00
CA GLU A 255 -14.85 -32.45 -7.07
C GLU A 255 -15.62 -31.34 -7.81
N SER A 256 -16.42 -30.58 -7.06
CA SER A 256 -17.13 -29.40 -7.58
C SER A 256 -16.16 -28.24 -7.82
N GLY A 257 -16.27 -27.57 -8.98
CA GLY A 257 -15.42 -26.42 -9.32
C GLY A 257 -15.81 -25.77 -10.64
N TYR A 258 -15.01 -24.80 -11.08
CA TYR A 258 -15.18 -24.11 -12.36
C TYR A 258 -14.09 -24.52 -13.34
N ILE A 259 -14.46 -24.69 -14.60
CA ILE A 259 -13.52 -24.93 -15.70
C ILE A 259 -13.57 -23.70 -16.60
N TYR A 260 -12.45 -23.03 -16.73
CA TYR A 260 -12.29 -21.90 -17.65
C TYR A 260 -11.66 -22.41 -18.93
N ILE A 261 -12.34 -22.25 -20.06
CA ILE A 261 -11.75 -22.55 -21.35
C ILE A 261 -11.42 -21.21 -22.01
N LEU A 262 -10.12 -20.96 -22.16
CA LEU A 262 -9.59 -19.74 -22.78
C LEU A 262 -9.33 -20.02 -24.25
N GLY A 263 -10.14 -19.41 -25.12
CA GLY A 263 -10.04 -19.57 -26.56
C GLY A 263 -9.87 -18.24 -27.28
N PRO A 264 -9.34 -18.25 -28.51
CA PRO A 264 -9.44 -17.09 -29.38
C PRO A 264 -10.92 -16.87 -29.73
N GLY A 265 -11.51 -15.81 -29.19
CA GLY A 265 -12.80 -15.25 -29.59
C GLY A 265 -12.73 -14.59 -30.96
N GLU A 266 -13.76 -13.81 -31.30
CA GLU A 266 -13.77 -13.07 -32.57
C GLU A 266 -12.50 -12.24 -32.74
N LYS A 267 -11.90 -12.31 -33.93
CA LYS A 267 -10.64 -11.61 -34.26
C LYS A 267 -9.45 -12.00 -33.37
N ASN A 268 -9.43 -13.22 -32.82
CA ASN A 268 -8.31 -13.76 -32.03
C ASN A 268 -8.12 -13.05 -30.67
N LEU A 269 -9.15 -12.35 -30.17
CA LEU A 269 -9.17 -11.76 -28.83
C LEU A 269 -9.44 -12.84 -27.78
N LEU A 270 -8.89 -12.70 -26.57
CA LEU A 270 -9.14 -13.70 -25.52
C LEU A 270 -10.64 -13.69 -25.13
N THR A 271 -11.30 -14.83 -25.27
CA THR A 271 -12.68 -15.04 -24.81
C THR A 271 -12.71 -16.16 -23.79
N THR A 272 -13.51 -15.95 -22.75
CA THR A 272 -13.82 -16.95 -21.71
C THR A 272 -15.24 -17.48 -21.96
N PHE A 273 -15.40 -18.79 -21.91
CA PHE A 273 -16.68 -19.49 -21.96
C PHE A 273 -16.77 -20.52 -20.84
#